data_AF-A0A0P1BEV1-F1
#
_entry.id   AF-A0A0P1BEV1-F1
#
_cell.length_a   1.000
_cell.length_b   1.000
_cell.length_c   1.000
_cell.angle_alpha   90.00
_cell.angle_beta   90.00
_cell.angle_gamma   90.00
#
_symmetry.space_group_name_H-M   'P 1'
#
loop_
_entity.id
_entity.type
_entity.pdbx_description
1 polymer ?
#
loop_
_entity_poly.entity_id
_entity_poly.type
_entity_poly.pdbx_seq_one_letter_code
_entity_poly.pdbx_strand_id
1 'polypeptide(L)'
;MASSSINLLRSLAVARSRIFQTSTPSLSNPGGVRTGSKILRARLRGPSMLRYYPPTLNLRSVNMLGRELEGDMWRDVVDWNERQRLADLDKAKHYGKNPPKKGQGRRAAVKGKK
;
A
#
# COMPACT_ATOMS: atom_id res chain seq x y z
N MET A 1 -46.11 -37.96 6.83
CA MET A 1 -46.54 -36.53 6.75
C MET A 1 -45.36 -35.55 6.77
N ALA A 2 -44.32 -35.72 7.61
CA ALA A 2 -43.21 -34.75 7.70
C ALA A 2 -42.19 -34.77 6.52
N SER A 3 -42.09 -35.87 5.77
CA SER A 3 -41.10 -36.00 4.68
C SER A 3 -41.47 -35.19 3.42
N SER A 4 -42.76 -35.05 3.10
CA SER A 4 -43.24 -34.31 1.92
C SER A 4 -43.04 -32.80 2.04
N SER A 5 -43.25 -32.24 3.24
CA SER A 5 -43.04 -30.81 3.51
C SER A 5 -41.57 -30.40 3.41
N ILE A 6 -40.64 -31.24 3.87
CA ILE A 6 -39.18 -31.00 3.75
C ILE A 6 -38.76 -30.96 2.27
N ASN A 7 -39.29 -31.85 1.45
CA ASN A 7 -38.99 -31.89 0.01
C ASN A 7 -39.53 -30.66 -0.74
N LEU A 8 -40.72 -30.16 -0.37
CA LEU A 8 -41.29 -28.92 -0.92
C LEU A 8 -40.48 -27.68 -0.55
N LEU A 9 -40.09 -27.54 0.72
CA LEU A 9 -39.25 -26.41 1.16
C LEU A 9 -37.90 -26.41 0.44
N ARG A 10 -37.35 -27.60 0.17
CA ARG A 10 -36.12 -27.78 -0.58
C ARG A 10 -36.27 -27.36 -2.05
N SER A 11 -37.33 -27.79 -2.73
CA SER A 11 -37.55 -27.43 -4.14
C SER A 11 -37.70 -25.91 -4.31
N LEU A 12 -38.40 -25.26 -3.37
CA LEU A 12 -38.53 -23.81 -3.31
C LEU A 12 -37.18 -23.12 -3.08
N ALA A 13 -36.35 -23.63 -2.16
CA ALA A 13 -35.01 -23.09 -1.91
C ALA A 13 -34.08 -23.22 -3.14
N VAL A 14 -34.19 -24.32 -3.90
CA VAL A 14 -33.48 -24.52 -5.16
C VAL A 14 -33.97 -23.53 -6.23
N ALA A 15 -35.29 -23.39 -6.42
CA ALA A 15 -35.87 -22.44 -7.37
C ALA A 15 -35.41 -21.00 -7.07
N ARG A 16 -35.46 -20.59 -5.79
CA ARG A 16 -34.96 -19.30 -5.32
C ARG A 16 -33.50 -19.06 -5.69
N SER A 17 -32.63 -20.04 -5.44
CA SER A 17 -31.21 -19.87 -5.72
C SER A 17 -30.87 -19.70 -7.20
N ARG A 18 -31.62 -20.38 -8.08
CA ARG A 18 -31.53 -20.21 -9.53
C ARG A 18 -31.96 -18.82 -9.95
N ILE A 19 -33.05 -18.30 -9.39
CA ILE A 19 -33.57 -16.95 -9.68
C ILE A 19 -32.56 -15.88 -9.25
N PHE A 20 -32.03 -15.97 -8.03
CA PHE A 20 -31.16 -14.94 -7.45
C PHE A 20 -29.66 -15.17 -7.66
N GLN A 21 -29.29 -16.15 -8.50
CA GLN A 21 -27.88 -16.53 -8.75
C GLN A 21 -27.06 -16.72 -7.46
N THR A 22 -27.73 -17.17 -6.40
CA THR A 22 -27.04 -17.49 -5.15
C THR A 22 -26.55 -18.92 -5.20
N SER A 23 -25.53 -19.25 -4.41
CA SER A 23 -25.09 -20.64 -4.27
C SER A 23 -26.30 -21.48 -3.90
N THR A 24 -26.63 -22.47 -4.74
CA THR A 24 -27.78 -23.34 -4.52
C THR A 24 -27.69 -23.90 -3.10
N PRO A 25 -28.72 -23.75 -2.25
CA PRO A 25 -28.82 -24.53 -1.02
C PRO A 25 -29.07 -25.97 -1.47
N SER A 26 -28.01 -26.67 -1.85
CA SER A 26 -28.14 -27.94 -2.53
C SER A 26 -28.15 -29.07 -1.51
N LEU A 27 -28.91 -30.08 -1.91
CA LEU A 27 -28.74 -31.50 -1.59
C LEU A 27 -27.28 -32.03 -1.61
N SER A 28 -26.27 -31.28 -2.08
CA SER A 28 -24.87 -31.70 -2.15
C SER A 28 -24.01 -31.30 -0.95
N ASN A 29 -24.61 -30.86 0.16
CA ASN A 29 -23.89 -30.74 1.41
C ASN A 29 -24.74 -31.08 2.64
N PRO A 30 -25.10 -32.35 2.84
CA PRO A 30 -25.64 -32.81 4.13
C PRO A 30 -24.64 -32.65 5.31
N GLY A 31 -23.43 -32.11 5.10
CA GLY A 31 -22.34 -32.11 6.09
C GLY A 31 -21.62 -30.77 6.35
N GLY A 32 -22.12 -29.61 5.91
CA GLY A 32 -21.43 -28.34 6.14
C GLY A 32 -20.00 -28.24 5.55
N VAL A 33 -19.72 -29.01 4.49
CA VAL A 33 -18.49 -28.98 3.68
C VAL A 33 -18.07 -27.55 3.30
N ARG A 34 -16.78 -27.27 3.47
CA ARG A 34 -16.15 -25.96 3.26
C ARG A 34 -15.81 -25.73 1.79
N THR A 35 -16.73 -25.16 1.02
CA THR A 35 -16.54 -24.82 -0.41
C THR A 35 -15.66 -23.57 -0.65
N GLY A 36 -15.24 -22.85 0.39
CA GLY A 36 -14.41 -21.64 0.24
C GLY A 36 -15.16 -20.37 -0.18
N SER A 37 -16.48 -20.43 -0.38
CA SER A 37 -17.31 -19.28 -0.77
C SER A 37 -17.25 -18.10 0.22
N LYS A 38 -16.83 -18.32 1.47
CA LYS A 38 -16.57 -17.26 2.46
C LYS A 38 -15.42 -16.35 2.01
N ILE A 39 -14.37 -16.94 1.44
CA ILE A 39 -13.18 -16.21 0.97
C ILE A 39 -13.55 -15.39 -0.25
N LEU A 40 -14.29 -15.99 -1.20
CA LEU A 40 -14.73 -15.31 -2.43
C LEU A 40 -15.75 -14.19 -2.18
N ARG A 41 -16.61 -14.34 -1.16
CA ARG A 41 -17.55 -13.28 -0.74
C ARG A 41 -16.88 -12.11 -0.04
N ALA A 42 -15.65 -12.29 0.46
CA ALA A 42 -14.93 -11.19 1.08
C ALA A 42 -14.57 -10.15 0.01
N ARG A 43 -14.96 -8.89 0.22
CA ARG A 43 -14.60 -7.79 -0.68
C ARG A 43 -13.08 -7.58 -0.64
N LEU A 44 -12.48 -7.38 -1.81
CA LEU A 44 -11.06 -7.07 -1.92
C LEU A 44 -10.74 -5.76 -1.19
N ARG A 45 -9.70 -5.77 -0.35
CA ARG A 45 -9.24 -4.61 0.43
C ARG A 45 -7.98 -3.95 -0.12
N GLY A 46 -7.36 -4.53 -1.15
CA GLY A 46 -6.09 -4.09 -1.73
C GLY A 46 -6.02 -2.58 -2.03
N PRO A 47 -6.99 -2.00 -2.77
CA PRO A 47 -6.97 -0.57 -3.07
C PRO A 47 -7.04 0.32 -1.83
N SER A 48 -7.77 -0.10 -0.79
CA SER A 48 -7.84 0.63 0.47
C SER A 48 -6.52 0.54 1.25
N MET A 49 -5.82 -0.59 1.17
CA MET A 49 -4.53 -0.79 1.83
C MET A 49 -3.42 0.02 1.16
N LEU A 50 -3.42 0.13 -0.17
CA LEU A 50 -2.44 0.95 -0.90
C LEU A 50 -2.55 2.44 -0.56
N ARG A 51 -3.76 2.92 -0.23
CA ARG A 51 -4.04 4.32 0.13
C ARG A 51 -3.79 4.63 1.61
N TYR A 52 -3.18 3.72 2.36
CA TYR A 52 -2.97 3.91 3.81
C TYR A 52 -2.14 5.15 4.13
N TYR A 53 -1.05 5.36 3.39
CA TYR A 53 -0.29 6.61 3.45
C TYR A 53 -0.76 7.55 2.35
N PRO A 54 -1.05 8.83 2.66
CA PRO A 54 -1.37 9.81 1.64
C PRO A 54 -0.17 10.02 0.71
N PRO A 55 -0.39 10.32 -0.58
CA PRO A 55 0.69 10.64 -1.49
C PRO A 55 1.43 11.88 -0.99
N THR A 56 2.76 11.82 -0.97
CA THR A 56 3.60 12.95 -0.59
C THR A 56 3.95 13.79 -1.82
N LEU A 57 4.02 15.10 -1.64
CA LEU A 57 4.44 16.01 -2.70
C LEU A 57 5.96 16.06 -2.76
N ASN A 58 6.52 15.85 -3.96
CA ASN A 58 7.93 16.07 -4.20
C ASN A 58 8.16 17.52 -4.66
N LEU A 59 8.62 18.37 -3.75
CA LEU A 59 8.84 19.81 -4.01
C LEU A 59 9.76 20.06 -5.21
N ARG A 60 10.71 19.15 -5.49
CA ARG A 60 11.58 19.26 -6.66
C ARG A 60 10.79 19.15 -7.96
N SER A 61 9.86 18.19 -8.04
CA SER A 61 9.01 18.02 -9.22
C SER A 61 8.06 19.20 -9.42
N VAL A 62 7.56 19.76 -8.31
CA VAL A 62 6.71 20.97 -8.34
C VAL A 62 7.50 22.16 -8.88
N ASN A 63 8.73 22.37 -8.40
CA ASN A 63 9.56 23.48 -8.88
C ASN A 63 10.00 23.30 -10.34
N MET A 64 10.26 22.07 -10.78
CA MET A 64 10.54 21.80 -12.19
C MET A 64 9.36 22.16 -13.08
N LEU A 65 8.15 21.71 -12.71
CA LEU A 65 6.93 22.01 -13.45
C LEU A 65 6.62 23.52 -13.43
N GLY A 66 6.78 24.17 -12.29
CA GLY A 66 6.53 25.61 -12.17
C GLY A 66 7.47 26.45 -13.03
N ARG A 67 8.77 26.10 -13.08
CA ARG A 67 9.74 26.73 -13.98
C ARG A 67 9.41 26.50 -15.46
N GLU A 68 8.88 25.32 -15.81
CA GLU A 68 8.45 25.01 -17.18
C GLU A 68 7.23 25.85 -17.60
N LEU A 69 6.27 26.05 -16.69
CA LEU A 69 5.03 26.76 -16.98
C LEU A 69 5.15 28.29 -16.91
N GLU A 70 5.88 28.81 -15.90
CA GLU A 70 5.91 30.25 -15.57
C GLU A 70 7.30 30.88 -15.75
N GLY A 71 8.31 30.10 -16.14
CA GLY A 71 9.66 30.58 -16.40
C GLY A 71 10.24 31.37 -15.22
N ASP A 72 10.70 32.58 -15.49
CA ASP A 72 11.33 33.48 -14.50
C ASP A 72 10.37 34.05 -13.46
N MET A 73 9.05 33.90 -13.67
CA MET A 73 8.04 34.33 -12.69
C MET A 73 7.85 33.31 -11.56
N TRP A 74 8.28 32.06 -11.75
CA TRP A 74 8.12 31.01 -10.76
C TRP A 74 9.03 31.25 -9.55
N ARG A 75 8.44 31.16 -8.35
CA ARG A 75 9.19 31.19 -7.08
C ARG A 75 9.28 29.78 -6.53
N ASP A 76 10.50 29.25 -6.49
CA ASP A 76 10.75 27.90 -5.95
C ASP A 76 10.21 27.76 -4.53
N VAL A 77 9.46 26.69 -4.32
CA VAL A 77 9.05 26.25 -2.98
C VAL A 77 10.26 25.60 -2.31
N VAL A 78 10.63 26.11 -1.14
CA VAL A 78 11.80 25.66 -0.38
C VAL A 78 11.36 24.86 0.84
N ASP A 79 11.98 23.70 1.04
CA ASP A 79 11.89 22.96 2.30
C ASP A 79 12.86 23.56 3.33
N TRP A 80 12.30 24.17 4.37
CA TRP A 80 13.09 24.77 5.45
C TRP A 80 13.88 23.74 6.25
N ASN A 81 13.35 22.54 6.42
CA ASN A 81 14.05 21.48 7.17
C ASN A 81 15.28 21.00 6.38
N GLU A 82 15.14 20.84 5.06
CA GLU A 82 16.26 20.47 4.21
C GLU A 82 17.31 21.58 4.14
N ARG A 83 16.88 22.86 4.05
CA ARG A 83 17.80 24.00 4.10
C ARG A 83 18.59 24.05 5.40
N GLN A 84 17.92 23.80 6.53
CA GLN A 84 18.57 23.73 7.84
C GLN A 84 19.55 22.56 7.91
N ARG A 85 19.17 21.37 7.41
CA ARG A 85 20.04 20.18 7.33
C ARG A 85 21.32 20.46 6.56
N LEU A 86 21.23 21.18 5.43
CA LEU A 86 22.39 21.58 4.63
C LEU A 86 23.29 22.57 5.38
N ALA A 87 22.69 23.59 6.02
CA ALA A 87 23.45 24.56 6.81
C ALA A 87 24.20 23.90 7.98
N ASP A 88 23.59 22.90 8.64
CA ASP A 88 24.21 22.18 9.73
C ASP A 88 25.33 21.23 9.25
N LEU A 89 25.18 20.65 8.05
CA LEU A 89 26.27 19.92 7.39
C LEU A 89 27.46 20.83 7.06
N ASP A 90 27.21 22.03 6.55
CA ASP A 90 28.28 22.99 6.24
C ASP A 90 29.02 23.43 7.51
N LYS A 91 28.30 23.73 8.59
CA LYS A 91 28.91 23.98 9.91
C LYS A 91 29.76 22.80 10.38
N ALA A 92 29.23 21.57 10.32
CA ALA A 92 29.97 20.37 10.72
C ALA A 92 31.23 20.17 9.86
N LYS A 93 31.16 20.45 8.57
CA LYS A 93 32.30 20.43 7.64
C LYS A 93 33.35 21.48 8.03
N HIS A 94 32.93 22.71 8.36
CA HIS A 94 33.85 23.74 8.85
C HIS A 94 34.58 23.33 10.13
N TYR A 95 33.90 22.63 11.05
CA TYR A 95 34.52 22.12 12.27
C TYR A 95 35.29 20.79 12.09
N GLY A 96 35.35 20.22 10.87
CA GLY A 96 35.95 18.91 10.64
C GLY A 96 35.20 17.74 11.27
N LYS A 97 33.94 17.96 11.69
CA LYS A 97 33.04 16.96 12.31
C LYS A 97 32.05 16.34 11.33
N ASN A 98 32.30 16.47 10.02
CA ASN A 98 31.48 15.85 8.99
C ASN A 98 31.61 14.32 9.05
N PRO A 99 30.55 13.54 8.80
CA PRO A 99 30.67 12.11 8.64
C PRO A 99 31.78 11.72 7.64
N PRO A 100 32.58 10.68 7.94
CA PRO A 100 33.64 10.24 7.05
C PRO A 100 33.05 9.78 5.71
N LYS A 101 33.87 9.81 4.66
CA LYS A 101 33.50 9.25 3.35
C LYS A 101 33.08 7.79 3.52
N LYS A 102 31.99 7.39 2.86
CA LYS A 102 31.47 6.01 2.90
C LYS A 102 32.60 5.01 2.61
N GLY A 103 32.75 4.00 3.48
CA GLY A 103 33.83 3.00 3.40
C GLY A 103 35.18 3.42 3.99
N GLN A 104 35.35 4.69 4.38
CA GLN A 104 36.57 5.23 5.01
C GLN A 104 36.33 5.58 6.49
N GLY A 105 35.34 4.94 7.11
CA GLY A 105 35.10 5.09 8.54
C GLY A 105 36.23 4.48 9.35
N ARG A 106 36.42 4.96 10.59
CA ARG A 106 37.48 4.51 11.50
C ARG A 106 37.57 2.98 11.68
N ARG A 107 36.43 2.28 11.60
CA ARG A 107 36.34 0.80 11.68
C ARG A 107 36.19 0.10 10.32
N ALA A 108 35.98 0.88 9.25
CA ALA A 108 35.72 0.38 7.91
C ALA A 108 36.94 0.51 6.98
N ALA A 109 38.06 1.07 7.48
CA ALA A 109 39.33 1.03 6.77
C ALA A 109 39.64 -0.43 6.42
N VAL A 110 39.51 -0.76 5.13
CA VAL A 110 39.93 -2.04 4.58
C VAL A 110 41.41 -2.14 4.93
N LYS A 111 41.74 -2.91 5.97
CA LYS A 111 43.12 -3.21 6.33
C LYS A 111 43.68 -3.94 5.12
N GLY A 112 44.41 -3.19 4.29
CA GLY A 112 45.07 -3.75 3.11
C GLY A 112 45.80 -5.00 3.56
N LYS A 113 45.44 -6.14 2.97
CA LYS A 113 46.25 -7.34 3.03
C LYS A 113 47.64 -6.93 2.53
N LYS A 114 48.61 -6.86 3.44
CA LYS A 114 50.01 -7.07 3.09
C LYS A 114 50.20 -8.56 2.87
#